data_AF-A0A0D7KMH3-F1
#
_entry.id   AF-A0A0D7KMH3-F1
#
_cell.length_a   1.000
_cell.length_b   1.000
_cell.length_c   1.000
_cell.angle_alpha   90.00
_cell.angle_beta   90.00
_cell.angle_gamma   90.00
#
_symmetry.space_group_name_H-M   'P 1'
#
loop_
_entity.id
_entity.type
_entity.pdbx_description
1 polymer ?
#
loop_
_entity_poly.entity_id
_entity_poly.type
_entity_poly.pdbx_seq_one_letter_code
_entity_poly.pdbx_strand_id
1 'polypeptide(L)'
;DVYRVLRMTNLTPYMYVLKTEDDMIVGTSPEMLVRIKDERVETRPIAGTRPRGVTADTDAALEADLMQDEKERAEHVMLVDLGRNDLGRVCEFGSVRCDTYMNVERYSHVMHIVSNVSGKLRKNKDFFDAFLSCLPAGTLSGAPKLRAMEIIAELEEESRGIYGGAIGYLGFNGNMDSCITIRTIIFREGRAYVQAGAGVVWDSVPEMEYEETINKAKALLLAIRMTEEMFGSEGGAEGQEGNVNESVLTKAAEGSAVGYAASYTSVMPANWDYYIGTEERAASIPVAEGRNLG
;
A
#
# COMPACT_ATOMS: atom_id res chain seq x y z
N ASP A 1 -3.96 3.38 18.27
CA ASP A 1 -3.55 1.95 18.40
C ASP A 1 -3.50 1.15 17.11
N VAL A 2 -4.34 1.46 16.10
CA VAL A 2 -4.34 0.76 14.80
C VAL A 2 -2.96 0.62 14.17
N TYR A 3 -2.13 1.67 14.21
CA TYR A 3 -0.74 1.60 13.75
C TYR A 3 0.08 0.49 14.42
N ARG A 4 -0.09 0.29 15.73
CA ARG A 4 0.64 -0.73 16.50
C ARG A 4 0.20 -2.13 16.07
N VAL A 5 -1.11 -2.33 15.87
CA VAL A 5 -1.65 -3.59 15.34
C VAL A 5 -1.10 -3.87 13.94
N LEU A 6 -1.17 -2.88 13.04
CA LEU A 6 -0.60 -3.00 11.69
C LEU A 6 0.90 -3.31 11.72
N ARG A 7 1.68 -2.71 12.63
CA ARG A 7 3.11 -3.00 12.79
C ARG A 7 3.38 -4.46 13.19
N MET A 8 2.46 -5.09 13.92
CA MET A 8 2.59 -6.48 14.34
C MET A 8 2.14 -7.46 13.26
N THR A 9 1.11 -7.10 12.48
CA THR A 9 0.50 -8.01 11.50
C THR A 9 1.03 -7.85 10.08
N ASN A 10 1.47 -6.64 9.70
CA ASN A 10 1.82 -6.26 8.33
C ASN A 10 3.08 -5.37 8.32
N LEU A 11 4.24 -5.95 8.66
CA LEU A 11 5.50 -5.23 8.64
C LEU A 11 5.96 -4.96 7.20
N THR A 12 5.98 -3.69 6.80
CA THR A 12 6.46 -3.24 5.49
C THR A 12 7.63 -2.26 5.64
N PRO A 13 8.38 -1.97 4.56
CA PRO A 13 9.50 -1.04 4.60
C PRO A 13 9.10 0.40 5.00
N TYR A 14 7.87 0.80 4.68
CA TYR A 14 7.34 2.13 4.99
C TYR A 14 6.13 2.06 5.91
N MET A 15 6.31 2.53 7.13
CA MET A 15 5.27 2.63 8.13
C MET A 15 5.19 4.08 8.63
N TYR A 16 3.97 4.63 8.69
CA TYR A 16 3.80 6.03 9.07
C TYR A 16 2.50 6.26 9.85
N VAL A 17 2.56 7.26 10.73
CA VAL A 17 1.42 7.94 11.34
C VAL A 17 1.62 9.43 11.13
N LEU A 18 0.72 10.07 10.42
CA LEU A 18 0.70 11.51 10.25
C LEU A 18 -0.57 12.05 10.88
N LYS A 19 -0.42 13.03 11.77
CA LYS A 19 -1.55 13.78 12.33
C LYS A 19 -1.54 15.16 11.71
N THR A 20 -2.60 15.51 10.99
CA THR A 20 -2.86 16.86 10.50
C THR A 20 -3.88 17.53 11.42
N GLU A 21 -4.35 18.72 11.04
CA GLU A 21 -5.42 19.42 11.77
C GLU A 21 -6.73 18.62 11.74
N ASP A 22 -7.08 18.09 10.57
CA ASP A 22 -8.37 17.44 10.31
C ASP A 22 -8.30 15.90 10.28
N ASP A 23 -7.11 15.33 10.03
CA ASP A 23 -6.93 13.91 9.74
C ASP A 23 -5.89 13.22 10.62
N MET A 24 -6.08 11.92 10.79
CA MET A 24 -5.00 11.00 11.15
C MET A 24 -4.81 9.97 10.04
N ILE A 25 -3.62 9.96 9.45
CA ILE A 25 -3.26 9.06 8.35
C ILE A 25 -2.34 7.98 8.90
N VAL A 26 -2.72 6.72 8.76
CA VAL A 26 -1.98 5.56 9.24
C VAL A 26 -1.74 4.61 8.09
N GLY A 27 -0.50 4.22 7.80
CA GLY A 27 -0.25 3.31 6.68
C GLY A 27 0.98 2.42 6.81
N THR A 28 0.94 1.36 6.01
CA THR A 28 1.98 0.33 5.86
C THR A 28 2.25 0.10 4.38
N SER A 29 2.87 1.08 3.72
CA SER A 29 3.13 0.99 2.29
C SER A 29 4.23 -0.04 2.00
N PRO A 30 4.01 -0.96 1.05
CA PRO A 30 5.02 -1.91 0.61
C PRO A 30 5.97 -1.30 -0.43
N GLU A 31 5.63 -0.16 -1.03
CA GLU A 31 6.24 0.29 -2.28
C GLU A 31 6.82 1.70 -2.19
N MET A 32 8.10 1.81 -2.57
CA MET A 32 8.82 3.09 -2.67
C MET A 32 8.39 3.80 -3.95
N LEU A 33 8.07 5.09 -3.87
CA LEU A 33 7.85 5.89 -5.07
C LEU A 33 9.21 6.28 -5.67
N VAL A 34 9.98 7.08 -4.93
CA VAL A 34 11.30 7.54 -5.34
C VAL A 34 12.12 7.95 -4.12
N ARG A 35 13.42 7.67 -4.19
CA ARG A 35 14.42 8.03 -3.19
C ARG A 35 15.56 8.79 -3.84
N ILE A 36 16.10 9.77 -3.13
CA ILE A 36 17.31 10.50 -3.47
C ILE A 36 18.29 10.40 -2.31
N LYS A 37 19.48 9.89 -2.61
CA LYS A 37 20.58 9.82 -1.65
C LYS A 37 21.88 10.17 -2.35
N ASP A 38 22.56 11.22 -1.90
CA ASP A 38 23.86 11.64 -2.44
C ASP A 38 23.83 11.79 -3.98
N GLU A 39 22.84 12.54 -4.49
CA GLU A 39 22.54 12.77 -5.92
C GLU A 39 22.09 11.53 -6.73
N ARG A 40 22.02 10.34 -6.12
CA ARG A 40 21.46 9.14 -6.74
C ARG A 40 19.95 9.12 -6.57
N VAL A 41 19.22 9.14 -7.68
CA VAL A 41 17.76 8.95 -7.71
C VAL A 41 17.46 7.49 -8.02
N GLU A 42 16.57 6.87 -7.27
CA GLU A 42 16.15 5.50 -7.52
C GLU A 42 14.65 5.27 -7.26
N THR A 43 14.09 4.33 -7.99
CA THR A 43 12.74 3.79 -7.82
C THR A 43 12.81 2.27 -7.86
N ARG A 44 11.87 1.60 -7.19
CA ARG A 44 11.83 0.14 -7.08
C ARG A 44 10.49 -0.40 -7.55
N PRO A 45 10.34 -0.66 -8.87
CA PRO A 45 9.17 -1.34 -9.40
C PRO A 45 8.96 -2.70 -8.74
N ILE A 46 7.72 -3.00 -8.39
CA ILE A 46 7.27 -4.26 -7.80
C ILE A 46 6.06 -4.75 -8.60
N ALA A 47 6.09 -5.99 -9.06
CA ALA A 47 4.97 -6.70 -9.66
C ALA A 47 5.08 -8.20 -9.32
N GLY A 48 4.01 -8.97 -9.57
CA GLY A 48 4.01 -10.36 -9.20
C GLY A 48 3.88 -10.59 -7.71
N THR A 49 2.91 -11.39 -7.30
CA THR A 49 2.78 -11.79 -5.89
C THR A 49 2.54 -13.28 -5.79
N ARG A 50 3.31 -13.95 -4.92
CA ARG A 50 2.98 -15.29 -4.41
C ARG A 50 3.07 -15.31 -2.89
N PRO A 51 2.27 -16.14 -2.21
CA PRO A 51 2.45 -16.37 -0.77
C PRO A 51 3.80 -17.04 -0.51
N ARG A 52 4.29 -16.96 0.73
CA ARG A 52 5.45 -17.76 1.16
C ARG A 52 5.08 -19.23 1.30
N GLY A 53 5.98 -20.12 0.91
CA GLY A 53 5.83 -21.55 1.11
C GLY A 53 5.97 -21.95 2.58
N VAL A 54 5.26 -22.99 3.00
CA VAL A 54 5.37 -23.56 4.36
C VAL A 54 6.70 -24.27 4.56
N THR A 55 7.25 -24.83 3.48
CA THR A 55 8.57 -25.48 3.43
C THR A 55 9.47 -24.83 2.38
N ALA A 56 10.78 -25.00 2.49
CA ALA A 56 11.74 -24.50 1.51
C ALA A 56 11.43 -24.99 0.08
N ASP A 57 11.02 -26.25 -0.07
CA ASP A 57 10.67 -26.82 -1.37
C ASP A 57 9.41 -26.17 -1.96
N THR A 58 8.38 -25.95 -1.14
CA THR A 58 7.17 -25.25 -1.59
C THR A 58 7.45 -23.78 -1.91
N ASP A 59 8.33 -23.12 -1.16
CA ASP A 59 8.72 -21.73 -1.39
C ASP A 59 9.51 -21.59 -2.70
N ALA A 60 10.39 -22.53 -3.00
CA ALA A 60 11.12 -22.59 -4.26
C ALA A 60 10.20 -22.89 -5.45
N ALA A 61 9.19 -23.75 -5.27
CA ALA A 61 8.19 -24.02 -6.30
C ALA A 61 7.33 -22.78 -6.61
N LEU A 62 6.92 -22.03 -5.59
CA LEU A 62 6.17 -20.78 -5.74
C LEU A 62 7.01 -19.68 -6.40
N GLU A 63 8.31 -19.60 -6.10
CA GLU A 63 9.23 -18.70 -6.82
C GLU A 63 9.34 -19.09 -8.29
N ALA A 64 9.51 -20.38 -8.59
CA ALA A 64 9.62 -20.86 -9.96
C ALA A 64 8.33 -20.61 -10.77
N ASP A 65 7.16 -20.80 -10.13
CA ASP A 65 5.85 -20.47 -10.71
C ASP A 65 5.75 -18.98 -11.03
N LEU A 66 6.08 -18.10 -10.08
CA LEU A 66 6.07 -16.65 -10.28
C LEU A 66 6.99 -16.21 -11.44
N MET A 67 8.17 -16.82 -11.54
CA MET A 67 9.15 -16.50 -12.58
C MET A 67 8.81 -17.12 -13.95
N GLN A 68 7.85 -18.04 -14.01
CA GLN A 68 7.33 -18.61 -15.26
C GLN A 68 6.04 -17.93 -15.72
N ASP A 69 5.38 -17.17 -14.83
CA ASP A 69 4.19 -16.41 -15.14
C ASP A 69 4.48 -15.28 -16.16
N GLU A 70 4.04 -15.48 -17.40
CA GLU A 70 4.27 -14.53 -18.49
C GLU A 70 3.52 -13.21 -18.28
N LYS A 71 2.36 -13.24 -17.61
CA LYS A 71 1.55 -12.05 -17.32
C LYS A 71 2.29 -11.16 -16.34
N GLU A 72 2.69 -11.72 -15.20
CA GLU A 72 3.38 -10.97 -14.13
C GLU A 72 4.72 -10.40 -14.61
N ARG A 73 5.45 -11.17 -15.43
CA ARG A 73 6.69 -10.70 -16.04
C ARG A 73 6.47 -9.58 -17.03
N ALA A 74 5.44 -9.66 -17.87
CA ALA A 74 5.13 -8.61 -18.83
C ALA A 74 4.74 -7.30 -18.12
N GLU A 75 3.90 -7.39 -17.09
CA GLU A 75 3.57 -6.24 -16.24
C GLU A 75 4.82 -5.64 -15.59
N HIS A 76 5.70 -6.49 -15.06
CA HIS A 76 6.94 -6.04 -14.45
C HIS A 76 7.87 -5.32 -15.44
N VAL A 77 8.02 -5.82 -16.67
CA VAL A 77 8.80 -5.13 -17.73
C VAL A 77 8.24 -3.72 -17.97
N MET A 78 6.92 -3.61 -18.12
CA MET A 78 6.25 -2.34 -18.35
C MET A 78 6.54 -1.34 -17.22
N LEU A 79 6.49 -1.78 -15.96
CA LEU A 79 6.78 -0.93 -14.79
C LEU A 79 8.26 -0.52 -14.74
N VAL A 80 9.19 -1.41 -15.10
CA VAL A 80 10.62 -1.09 -15.20
C VAL A 80 10.87 -0.03 -16.28
N ASP A 81 10.25 -0.17 -17.45
CA ASP A 81 10.40 0.79 -18.53
C ASP A 81 9.77 2.14 -18.21
N LEU A 82 8.65 2.16 -17.49
CA LEU A 82 8.07 3.40 -16.98
C LEU A 82 9.01 4.07 -15.95
N GLY A 83 9.56 3.31 -15.01
CA GLY A 83 10.53 3.83 -14.04
C GLY A 83 11.79 4.40 -14.73
N ARG A 84 12.27 3.75 -15.80
CA ARG A 84 13.36 4.26 -16.64
C ARG A 84 12.96 5.57 -17.34
N ASN A 85 11.73 5.66 -17.86
CA ASN A 85 11.22 6.87 -18.49
C ASN A 85 11.15 8.05 -17.51
N ASP A 86 10.59 7.80 -16.33
CA ASP A 86 10.40 8.80 -15.27
C ASP A 86 11.76 9.32 -14.77
N LEU A 87 12.72 8.43 -14.48
CA LEU A 87 14.07 8.87 -14.10
C LEU A 87 14.82 9.55 -15.26
N GLY A 88 14.60 9.12 -16.50
CA GLY A 88 15.26 9.69 -17.69
C GLY A 88 15.00 11.19 -17.89
N ARG A 89 13.88 11.71 -17.39
CA ARG A 89 13.52 13.14 -17.47
C ARG A 89 14.38 14.02 -16.57
N VAL A 90 14.86 13.48 -15.45
CA VAL A 90 15.56 14.24 -14.38
C VAL A 90 17.01 13.83 -14.19
N CYS A 91 17.42 12.66 -14.69
CA CYS A 91 18.78 12.14 -14.55
C CYS A 91 19.70 12.51 -15.72
N GLU A 92 21.01 12.55 -15.47
CA GLU A 92 22.06 12.78 -16.48
C GLU A 92 21.92 11.77 -17.63
N PHE A 93 22.13 12.22 -18.86
CA PHE A 93 22.04 11.36 -20.04
C PHE A 93 23.00 10.16 -19.91
N GLY A 94 22.49 8.96 -20.18
CA GLY A 94 23.26 7.71 -20.06
C GLY A 94 23.49 7.22 -18.62
N SER A 95 23.02 7.93 -17.59
CA SER A 95 23.18 7.49 -16.19
C SER A 95 22.10 6.52 -15.70
N VAL A 96 20.93 6.50 -16.35
CA VAL A 96 19.80 5.66 -15.93
C VAL A 96 20.06 4.20 -16.28
N ARG A 97 20.01 3.34 -15.27
CA ARG A 97 20.25 1.90 -15.39
C ARG A 97 19.32 1.10 -14.49
N CYS A 98 19.06 -0.15 -14.87
CA CYS A 98 18.43 -1.14 -14.01
C CYS A 98 19.55 -1.87 -13.25
N ASP A 99 19.76 -1.54 -11.97
CA ASP A 99 20.84 -2.15 -11.17
C ASP A 99 20.55 -3.61 -10.84
N THR A 100 19.27 -3.92 -10.58
CA THR A 100 18.76 -5.29 -10.42
C THR A 100 17.52 -5.44 -11.28
N TYR A 101 17.38 -6.59 -11.93
CA TYR A 101 16.30 -6.84 -12.88
C TYR A 101 15.64 -8.19 -12.60
N MET A 102 14.32 -8.18 -12.41
CA MET A 102 13.47 -9.35 -12.16
C MET A 102 14.01 -10.28 -11.06
N ASN A 103 14.43 -9.72 -9.93
CA ASN A 103 14.83 -10.52 -8.77
C ASN A 103 13.60 -10.80 -7.90
N VAL A 104 13.50 -12.02 -7.37
CA VAL A 104 12.47 -12.35 -6.39
C VAL A 104 12.91 -11.92 -5.00
N GLU A 105 12.18 -10.98 -4.40
CA GLU A 105 12.38 -10.56 -3.01
C GLU A 105 11.32 -11.21 -2.11
N ARG A 106 11.78 -11.77 -1.00
CA ARG A 106 10.94 -12.46 -0.01
C ARG A 106 10.63 -11.55 1.16
N TYR A 107 9.36 -11.36 1.44
CA TYR A 107 8.83 -10.69 2.61
C TYR A 107 8.28 -11.74 3.59
N SER A 108 7.74 -11.28 4.73
CA SER A 108 7.25 -12.18 5.79
C SER A 108 6.14 -13.13 5.32
N HIS A 109 5.24 -12.66 4.46
CA HIS A 109 4.06 -13.43 4.03
C HIS A 109 3.94 -13.64 2.53
N VAL A 110 4.69 -12.86 1.74
CA VAL A 110 4.65 -12.89 0.28
C VAL A 110 6.05 -12.79 -0.32
N MET A 111 6.16 -13.07 -1.61
CA MET A 111 7.32 -12.75 -2.44
C MET A 111 6.87 -11.97 -3.68
N HIS A 112 7.76 -11.13 -4.19
CA HIS A 112 7.49 -10.28 -5.36
C HIS A 112 8.64 -10.28 -6.36
N ILE A 113 8.34 -10.02 -7.62
CA ILE A 113 9.33 -9.64 -8.62
C ILE A 113 9.68 -8.17 -8.38
N VAL A 114 10.96 -7.89 -8.16
CA VAL A 114 11.45 -6.54 -7.84
C VAL A 114 12.59 -6.18 -8.79
N SER A 115 12.65 -4.91 -9.14
CA SER A 115 13.79 -4.34 -9.84
C SER A 115 14.18 -3.01 -9.23
N ASN A 116 15.44 -2.63 -9.40
CA ASN A 116 15.94 -1.33 -8.95
C ASN A 116 16.37 -0.52 -10.16
N VAL A 117 15.68 0.59 -10.41
CA VAL A 117 16.05 1.52 -11.47
C VAL A 117 16.64 2.75 -10.81
N SER A 118 17.81 3.17 -11.26
CA SER A 118 18.47 4.35 -10.70
C SER A 118 19.15 5.19 -11.77
N GLY A 119 19.45 6.44 -11.43
CA GLY A 119 20.27 7.33 -12.21
C GLY A 119 20.92 8.39 -11.35
N LYS A 120 21.74 9.23 -11.98
CA LYS A 120 22.36 10.38 -11.32
C LYS A 120 21.54 11.63 -11.61
N LEU A 121 21.06 12.33 -10.59
CA LEU A 121 20.29 13.57 -10.74
C LEU A 121 21.09 14.60 -11.53
N ARG A 122 20.45 15.32 -12.46
CA ARG A 122 21.12 16.42 -13.17
C ARG A 122 21.44 17.56 -12.21
N LYS A 123 22.57 18.23 -12.44
CA LYS A 123 23.01 19.38 -11.63
C LYS A 123 22.03 20.56 -11.56
N ASN A 124 21.12 20.67 -12.52
CA ASN A 124 20.10 21.71 -12.59
C ASN A 124 18.71 21.22 -12.15
N LYS A 125 18.66 20.07 -11.46
CA LYS A 125 17.44 19.44 -10.96
C LYS A 125 17.56 19.22 -9.46
N ASP A 126 16.42 19.24 -8.78
CA ASP A 126 16.35 19.00 -7.35
C ASP A 126 15.43 17.81 -7.02
N PHE A 127 15.15 17.63 -5.74
CA PHE A 127 14.29 16.55 -5.28
C PHE A 127 12.81 16.75 -5.66
N PHE A 128 12.33 17.98 -5.85
CA PHE A 128 10.96 18.24 -6.31
C PHE A 128 10.80 17.82 -7.78
N ASP A 129 11.79 18.12 -8.62
CA ASP A 129 11.80 17.65 -10.00
C ASP A 129 11.72 16.12 -10.08
N ALA A 130 12.55 15.41 -9.30
CA ALA A 130 12.56 13.96 -9.27
C ALA A 130 11.24 13.38 -8.72
N PHE A 131 10.71 13.97 -7.65
CA PHE A 131 9.42 13.60 -7.08
C PHE A 131 8.28 13.71 -8.11
N LEU A 132 8.15 14.89 -8.74
CA LEU A 132 7.10 15.15 -9.72
C LEU A 132 7.25 14.30 -10.99
N SER A 133 8.48 13.93 -11.36
CA SER A 133 8.71 13.07 -12.53
C SER A 133 8.18 11.64 -12.31
N CYS A 134 8.25 11.14 -11.07
CA CYS A 134 7.78 9.81 -10.72
C CYS A 134 6.29 9.77 -10.35
N LEU A 135 5.67 10.90 -9.98
CA LEU A 135 4.29 10.95 -9.49
C LEU A 135 3.26 11.00 -10.65
N PRO A 136 2.11 10.29 -10.53
CA PRO A 136 1.89 9.15 -9.64
C PRO A 136 2.65 7.91 -10.12
N ALA A 137 2.80 6.94 -9.22
CA ALA A 137 3.45 5.67 -9.55
C ALA A 137 2.69 4.91 -10.65
N GLY A 138 3.46 4.23 -11.52
CA GLY A 138 2.90 3.40 -12.58
C GLY A 138 1.95 2.32 -12.10
N THR A 139 2.24 1.72 -10.95
CA THR A 139 1.44 0.68 -10.30
C THR A 139 0.06 1.17 -9.87
N LEU A 140 -0.14 2.49 -9.73
CA LEU A 140 -1.41 3.10 -9.32
C LEU A 140 -2.07 3.91 -10.44
N SER A 141 -1.39 4.11 -11.58
CA SER A 141 -1.96 4.77 -12.75
C SER A 141 -2.18 3.80 -13.91
N GLY A 142 -1.13 3.09 -14.34
CA GLY A 142 -1.06 2.34 -15.59
C GLY A 142 -0.09 2.96 -16.61
N ALA A 143 0.02 2.33 -17.78
CA ALA A 143 0.85 2.78 -18.89
C ALA A 143 0.10 2.73 -20.24
N PRO A 144 0.16 3.77 -21.09
CA PRO A 144 0.85 5.06 -20.90
C PRO A 144 0.24 5.91 -19.77
N LYS A 145 1.09 6.45 -18.88
CA LYS A 145 0.69 7.09 -17.60
C LYS A 145 -0.40 8.15 -17.75
N LEU A 146 -0.23 9.10 -18.67
CA LEU A 146 -1.19 10.19 -18.87
C LEU A 146 -2.56 9.66 -19.30
N ARG A 147 -2.62 8.78 -20.30
CA ARG A 147 -3.90 8.23 -20.77
C ARG A 147 -4.56 7.36 -19.71
N ALA A 148 -3.79 6.60 -18.95
CA ALA A 148 -4.33 5.78 -17.88
C ALA A 148 -4.97 6.63 -16.76
N MET A 149 -4.33 7.76 -16.39
CA MET A 149 -4.92 8.72 -15.44
C MET A 149 -6.21 9.38 -15.96
N GLU A 150 -6.29 9.69 -17.26
CA GLU A 150 -7.52 10.20 -17.86
C GLU A 150 -8.65 9.19 -17.75
N ILE A 151 -8.40 7.92 -18.07
CA ILE A 151 -9.39 6.83 -17.95
C ILE A 151 -9.83 6.66 -16.50
N ILE A 152 -8.88 6.68 -15.55
CA ILE A 152 -9.21 6.63 -14.12
C ILE A 152 -10.14 7.79 -13.74
N ALA A 153 -9.84 9.01 -14.18
CA ALA A 153 -10.66 10.19 -13.90
C ALA A 153 -12.02 10.17 -14.62
N GLU A 154 -12.14 9.47 -15.75
CA GLU A 154 -13.41 9.22 -16.46
C GLU A 154 -14.28 8.20 -15.72
N LEU A 155 -13.67 7.23 -15.02
CA LEU A 155 -14.36 6.10 -14.39
C LEU A 155 -14.64 6.27 -12.89
N GLU A 156 -13.75 6.94 -12.15
CA GLU A 156 -13.91 7.15 -10.70
C GLU A 156 -14.77 8.38 -10.42
N GLU A 157 -15.77 8.24 -9.54
CA GLU A 157 -16.72 9.33 -9.21
C GLU A 157 -16.10 10.42 -8.31
N GLU A 158 -14.99 10.11 -7.63
CA GLU A 158 -14.35 11.01 -6.67
C GLU A 158 -12.85 11.15 -6.90
N SER A 159 -12.30 12.27 -6.44
CA SER A 159 -10.85 12.46 -6.41
C SER A 159 -10.21 11.51 -5.40
N ARG A 160 -9.15 10.81 -5.80
CA ARG A 160 -8.40 9.87 -4.94
C ARG A 160 -7.77 10.48 -3.67
N GLY A 161 -7.68 11.80 -3.58
CA GLY A 161 -7.05 12.48 -2.45
C GLY A 161 -5.60 12.02 -2.28
N ILE A 162 -5.28 11.43 -1.13
CA ILE A 162 -3.93 10.89 -0.91
C ILE A 162 -3.72 9.52 -1.58
N TYR A 163 -4.77 8.75 -1.93
CA TYR A 163 -4.60 7.40 -2.47
C TYR A 163 -3.83 7.43 -3.80
N GLY A 164 -2.76 6.64 -3.90
CA GLY A 164 -1.86 6.62 -5.05
C GLY A 164 -0.94 7.85 -5.18
N GLY A 165 -0.99 8.78 -4.22
CA GLY A 165 -0.02 9.85 -4.04
C GLY A 165 1.28 9.36 -3.39
N ALA A 166 1.87 10.18 -2.50
CA ALA A 166 3.07 9.79 -1.78
C ALA A 166 3.17 10.39 -0.37
N ILE A 167 3.85 9.66 0.52
CA ILE A 167 4.29 10.13 1.84
C ILE A 167 5.80 9.90 1.96
N GLY A 168 6.50 10.90 2.50
CA GLY A 168 7.95 10.86 2.61
C GLY A 168 8.51 12.02 3.43
N TYR A 169 9.83 12.16 3.42
CA TYR A 169 10.52 13.30 4.02
C TYR A 169 11.45 13.98 3.01
N LEU A 170 11.68 15.27 3.23
CA LEU A 170 12.63 16.09 2.50
C LEU A 170 13.75 16.51 3.45
N GLY A 171 14.98 16.08 3.18
CA GLY A 171 16.16 16.42 3.96
C GLY A 171 16.77 17.75 3.52
N PHE A 172 17.27 18.54 4.47
CA PHE A 172 17.99 19.79 4.18
C PHE A 172 19.28 19.60 3.38
N ASN A 173 19.80 18.37 3.32
CA ASN A 173 20.97 17.99 2.53
C ASN A 173 20.62 17.58 1.09
N GLY A 174 19.36 17.72 0.66
CA GLY A 174 18.89 17.31 -0.67
C GLY A 174 18.52 15.84 -0.79
N ASN A 175 18.64 15.05 0.29
CA ASN A 175 18.15 13.67 0.30
C ASN A 175 16.63 13.66 0.47
N MET A 176 15.98 12.65 -0.09
CA MET A 176 14.55 12.45 -0.02
C MET A 176 14.26 10.95 0.03
N ASP A 177 13.22 10.56 0.75
CA ASP A 177 12.68 9.20 0.67
C ASP A 177 11.16 9.27 0.71
N SER A 178 10.51 8.56 -0.22
CA SER A 178 9.05 8.58 -0.35
C SER A 178 8.50 7.22 -0.74
N CYS A 179 7.33 6.92 -0.22
CA CYS A 179 6.55 5.74 -0.54
C CYS A 179 5.19 6.12 -1.12
N ILE A 180 4.60 5.19 -1.86
CA ILE A 180 3.27 5.38 -2.41
C ILE A 180 2.25 5.28 -1.27
N THR A 181 1.24 6.15 -1.27
CA THR A 181 0.12 6.10 -0.32
C THR A 181 -0.90 5.03 -0.72
N ILE A 182 -0.51 3.80 -0.45
CA ILE A 182 -1.34 2.59 -0.50
C ILE A 182 -1.22 1.85 0.83
N ARG A 183 -2.19 0.95 1.08
CA ARG A 183 -2.33 0.27 2.39
C ARG A 183 -2.38 1.31 3.52
N THR A 184 -3.23 2.30 3.33
CA THR A 184 -3.38 3.49 4.19
C THR A 184 -4.83 3.60 4.67
N ILE A 185 -4.99 4.00 5.93
CA ILE A 185 -6.26 4.34 6.56
C ILE A 185 -6.23 5.84 6.86
N ILE A 186 -7.28 6.56 6.49
CA ILE A 186 -7.49 7.95 6.88
C ILE A 186 -8.59 7.99 7.91
N PHE A 187 -8.31 8.52 9.09
CA PHE A 187 -9.31 8.80 10.11
C PHE A 187 -9.69 10.28 10.02
N ARG A 188 -10.97 10.55 9.75
CA ARG A 188 -11.55 11.90 9.64
C ARG A 188 -12.96 11.87 10.21
N GLU A 189 -13.29 12.82 11.08
CA GLU A 189 -14.65 13.00 11.63
C GLU A 189 -15.28 11.69 12.16
N GLY A 190 -14.50 10.90 12.90
CA GLY A 190 -14.97 9.64 13.46
C GLY A 190 -15.25 8.56 12.40
N ARG A 191 -14.67 8.66 11.21
CA ARG A 191 -14.75 7.64 10.15
C ARG A 191 -13.37 7.19 9.73
N ALA A 192 -13.25 5.94 9.31
CA ALA A 192 -12.04 5.36 8.75
C ALA A 192 -12.24 5.08 7.26
N TYR A 193 -11.42 5.70 6.41
CA TYR A 193 -11.45 5.53 4.96
C TYR A 193 -10.30 4.61 4.53
N VAL A 194 -10.63 3.59 3.74
CA VAL A 194 -9.68 2.64 3.16
C VAL A 194 -9.97 2.53 1.68
N GLN A 195 -8.97 2.85 0.84
CA GLN A 195 -9.06 2.72 -0.61
C GLN A 195 -8.07 1.66 -1.10
N ALA A 196 -8.53 0.83 -2.03
CA ALA A 196 -7.76 -0.22 -2.68
C ALA A 196 -8.15 -0.32 -4.15
N GLY A 197 -7.23 -0.87 -4.96
CA GLY A 197 -7.40 -0.99 -6.40
C GLY A 197 -6.58 -2.15 -6.95
N ALA A 198 -6.85 -2.52 -8.19
CA ALA A 198 -6.19 -3.59 -8.92
C ALA A 198 -5.72 -3.09 -10.29
N GLY A 199 -4.65 -3.71 -10.80
CA GLY A 199 -4.12 -3.41 -12.13
C GLY A 199 -4.95 -4.14 -13.18
N VAL A 200 -5.49 -3.42 -14.16
CA VAL A 200 -6.28 -4.03 -15.24
C VAL A 200 -5.42 -4.15 -16.49
N VAL A 201 -5.24 -5.39 -16.95
CA VAL A 201 -4.58 -5.72 -18.22
C VAL A 201 -5.56 -6.39 -19.18
N TRP A 202 -5.13 -6.68 -20.41
CA TRP A 202 -6.03 -7.13 -21.48
C TRP A 202 -6.76 -8.45 -21.14
N ASP A 203 -6.10 -9.34 -20.40
CA ASP A 203 -6.58 -10.67 -19.98
C ASP A 203 -7.06 -10.69 -18.53
N SER A 204 -7.25 -9.53 -17.90
CA SER A 204 -7.85 -9.42 -16.57
C SER A 204 -9.27 -9.98 -16.56
N VAL A 205 -9.60 -10.67 -15.46
CA VAL A 205 -10.95 -11.20 -15.22
C VAL A 205 -11.61 -10.31 -14.15
N PRO A 206 -12.71 -9.60 -14.46
CA PRO A 206 -13.29 -8.59 -13.57
C PRO A 206 -13.51 -9.06 -12.13
N GLU A 207 -14.01 -10.28 -11.95
CA GLU A 207 -14.28 -10.87 -10.64
C GLU A 207 -12.99 -11.09 -9.84
N MET A 208 -11.90 -11.49 -10.50
CA MET A 208 -10.61 -11.69 -9.83
C MET A 208 -9.99 -10.35 -9.42
N GLU A 209 -10.08 -9.32 -10.26
CA GLU A 209 -9.57 -7.99 -9.94
C GLU A 209 -10.36 -7.36 -8.77
N TYR A 210 -11.68 -7.56 -8.76
CA TYR A 210 -12.53 -7.15 -7.65
C TYR A 210 -12.12 -7.83 -6.33
N GLU A 211 -11.96 -9.16 -6.33
CA GLU A 211 -11.51 -9.90 -5.16
C GLU A 211 -10.11 -9.44 -4.69
N GLU A 212 -9.22 -9.06 -5.62
CA GLU A 212 -7.93 -8.48 -5.26
C GLU A 212 -8.08 -7.16 -4.50
N THR A 213 -8.99 -6.27 -4.91
CA THR A 213 -9.24 -5.00 -4.18
C THR A 213 -9.75 -5.26 -2.76
N ILE A 214 -10.67 -6.22 -2.58
CA ILE A 214 -11.16 -6.68 -1.28
C ILE A 214 -10.00 -7.18 -0.44
N ASN A 215 -9.18 -8.08 -0.97
CA ASN A 215 -8.07 -8.67 -0.24
C ASN A 215 -7.02 -7.62 0.18
N LYS A 216 -6.79 -6.60 -0.66
CA LYS A 216 -5.92 -5.46 -0.34
C LYS A 216 -6.47 -4.60 0.80
N ALA A 217 -7.78 -4.31 0.81
CA ALA A 217 -8.44 -3.53 1.85
C ALA A 217 -8.60 -4.32 3.17
N LYS A 218 -8.93 -5.61 3.08
CA LYS A 218 -9.26 -6.49 4.23
C LYS A 218 -8.20 -6.50 5.32
N ALA A 219 -6.91 -6.47 4.97
CA ALA A 219 -5.83 -6.44 5.95
C ALA A 219 -5.87 -5.20 6.86
N LEU A 220 -6.29 -4.05 6.32
CA LEU A 220 -6.42 -2.80 7.07
C LEU A 220 -7.67 -2.79 7.93
N LEU A 221 -8.80 -3.22 7.37
CA LEU A 221 -10.08 -3.31 8.07
C LEU A 221 -10.00 -4.26 9.26
N LEU A 222 -9.34 -5.40 9.07
CA LEU A 222 -9.08 -6.34 10.15
C LEU A 222 -8.22 -5.73 11.26
N ALA A 223 -7.22 -4.91 10.92
CA ALA A 223 -6.40 -4.25 11.92
C ALA A 223 -7.20 -3.23 12.75
N ILE A 224 -8.17 -2.53 12.14
CA ILE A 224 -9.09 -1.64 12.89
C ILE A 224 -9.92 -2.47 13.85
N ARG A 225 -10.56 -3.55 13.37
CA ARG A 225 -11.38 -4.44 14.21
C ARG A 225 -10.60 -5.06 15.36
N MET A 226 -9.40 -5.59 15.09
CA MET A 226 -8.53 -6.13 16.14
C MET A 226 -8.19 -5.07 17.18
N THR A 227 -8.01 -3.81 16.75
CA THR A 227 -7.77 -2.69 17.67
C THR A 227 -9.01 -2.43 18.53
N GLU A 228 -10.21 -2.40 17.95
CA GLU A 228 -11.46 -2.24 18.70
C GLU A 228 -11.67 -3.38 19.71
N GLU A 229 -11.30 -4.62 19.38
CA GLU A 229 -11.44 -5.74 20.31
C GLU A 229 -10.37 -5.73 21.42
N MET A 230 -9.16 -5.26 21.11
CA MET A 230 -8.05 -5.16 22.09
C MET A 230 -8.19 -3.97 23.03
N PHE A 231 -8.75 -2.85 22.56
CA PHE A 231 -8.74 -1.56 23.26
C PHE A 231 -10.13 -0.93 23.41
N GLY A 232 -11.17 -1.47 22.77
CA GLY A 232 -12.53 -0.91 22.74
C GLY A 232 -13.40 -1.29 23.95
N SER A 233 -12.81 -1.41 25.13
CA SER A 233 -13.56 -1.48 26.38
C SER A 233 -13.21 -0.28 27.27
N GLU A 234 -13.96 0.81 27.13
CA GLU A 234 -14.58 1.55 28.24
C GLU A 234 -15.43 2.72 27.71
N GLY A 235 -16.70 2.42 27.42
CA GLY A 235 -17.72 3.47 27.41
C GLY A 235 -18.08 3.83 28.85
N GLY A 236 -17.43 4.88 29.38
CA GLY A 236 -17.95 5.69 30.48
C GLY A 236 -17.46 5.36 31.89
N ALA A 237 -16.29 5.88 32.27
CA ALA A 237 -16.05 6.47 33.59
C ALA A 237 -14.76 7.30 33.54
N GLU A 238 -14.81 8.51 34.07
CA GLU A 238 -13.64 9.36 34.24
C GLU A 238 -12.54 8.65 35.05
N GLY A 239 -11.33 8.65 34.52
CA GLY A 239 -10.10 8.52 35.31
C GLY A 239 -9.78 7.14 35.86
N GLN A 240 -9.35 6.21 35.01
CA GLN A 240 -8.42 5.15 35.40
C GLN A 240 -7.51 4.81 34.21
N GLU A 241 -6.20 4.74 34.45
CA GLU A 241 -5.20 4.32 33.45
C GLU A 241 -5.63 2.98 32.84
N GLY A 242 -5.86 2.99 31.53
CA GLY A 242 -6.46 1.87 30.80
C GLY A 242 -5.76 0.56 31.09
N ASN A 243 -6.47 -0.34 31.77
CA ASN A 243 -6.01 -1.69 32.03
C ASN A 243 -6.01 -2.44 30.69
N VAL A 244 -4.82 -2.60 30.11
CA VAL A 244 -4.64 -3.43 28.92
C VAL A 244 -5.13 -4.83 29.28
N ASN A 245 -6.03 -5.39 28.48
CA ASN A 245 -6.54 -6.73 28.71
C ASN A 245 -5.41 -7.74 28.48
N GLU A 246 -4.64 -8.05 29.54
CA GLU A 246 -3.44 -8.90 29.50
C GLU A 246 -3.74 -10.23 28.82
N SER A 247 -4.94 -10.79 29.01
CA SER A 247 -5.39 -12.03 28.38
C SER A 247 -5.37 -12.02 26.83
N VAL A 248 -5.52 -10.84 26.20
CA VAL A 248 -5.48 -10.69 24.74
C VAL A 248 -4.04 -10.55 24.25
N LEU A 249 -3.18 -9.85 25.00
CA LEU A 249 -1.74 -9.80 24.72
C LEU A 249 -1.09 -11.18 24.88
N THR A 250 -1.48 -11.95 25.91
CA THR A 250 -0.98 -13.32 26.10
C THR A 250 -1.45 -14.22 24.97
N LYS A 251 -2.69 -14.10 24.48
CA LYS A 251 -3.16 -14.86 23.30
C LYS A 251 -2.49 -14.44 21.98
N ALA A 252 -2.16 -13.16 21.81
CA ALA A 252 -1.41 -12.65 20.67
C ALA A 252 0.10 -12.97 20.73
N ALA A 253 0.61 -13.33 21.91
CA ALA A 253 2.00 -13.73 22.16
C ALA A 253 2.20 -15.25 22.20
N GLU A 254 1.21 -16.02 22.68
CA GLU A 254 1.24 -17.50 22.77
C GLU A 254 0.74 -18.18 21.50
N GLY A 255 -0.17 -17.55 20.76
CA GLY A 255 -0.38 -17.82 19.35
C GLY A 255 0.50 -16.85 18.57
N SER A 256 1.17 -17.31 17.51
CA SER A 256 1.71 -16.37 16.53
C SER A 256 0.60 -15.35 16.20
N ALA A 257 0.89 -14.05 16.11
CA ALA A 257 -0.11 -13.07 15.68
C ALA A 257 -0.84 -13.51 14.38
N VAL A 258 -0.19 -14.40 13.62
CA VAL A 258 -0.72 -15.20 12.50
C VAL A 258 -1.89 -16.11 12.87
N GLY A 259 -1.90 -16.82 14.01
CA GLY A 259 -3.01 -17.66 14.47
C GLY A 259 -4.25 -16.86 14.92
N TYR A 260 -4.06 -15.70 15.56
CA TYR A 260 -5.18 -14.82 15.91
C TYR A 260 -5.75 -14.15 14.66
N ALA A 261 -4.90 -13.63 13.75
CA ALA A 261 -5.33 -13.13 12.44
C ALA A 261 -5.95 -14.22 11.55
N ALA A 262 -5.47 -15.46 11.63
CA ALA A 262 -6.04 -16.61 10.90
C ALA A 262 -7.47 -16.92 11.33
N SER A 263 -7.84 -16.66 12.58
CA SER A 263 -9.22 -16.86 13.07
C SER A 263 -10.25 -15.87 12.49
N TYR A 264 -9.79 -14.75 11.91
CA TYR A 264 -10.64 -13.73 11.27
C TYR A 264 -10.60 -13.78 9.73
N THR A 265 -10.08 -14.86 9.15
CA THR A 265 -9.87 -14.97 7.70
C THR A 265 -11.14 -15.07 6.86
N SER A 266 -12.33 -15.25 7.42
CA SER A 266 -13.49 -15.67 6.61
C SER A 266 -14.53 -14.60 6.27
N VAL A 267 -14.59 -13.43 6.89
CA VAL A 267 -15.69 -12.47 6.58
C VAL A 267 -15.25 -11.00 6.72
N MET A 268 -15.43 -10.21 5.65
CA MET A 268 -15.45 -8.74 5.73
C MET A 268 -16.44 -8.30 6.83
N PRO A 269 -16.15 -7.29 7.66
CA PRO A 269 -17.13 -6.80 8.63
C PRO A 269 -18.48 -6.50 7.98
N ALA A 270 -19.54 -7.20 8.37
CA ALA A 270 -20.86 -7.10 7.74
C ALA A 270 -21.58 -5.76 8.06
N ASN A 271 -21.06 -4.98 8.99
CA ASN A 271 -21.63 -3.72 9.49
C ASN A 271 -20.87 -2.47 9.02
N TRP A 272 -20.04 -2.61 7.98
CA TRP A 272 -19.27 -1.50 7.40
C TRP A 272 -19.84 -1.18 6.03
N ASP A 273 -19.94 0.11 5.71
CA ASP A 273 -20.34 0.57 4.39
C ASP A 273 -19.14 0.44 3.44
N TYR A 274 -19.30 -0.40 2.42
CA TYR A 274 -18.33 -0.53 1.34
C TYR A 274 -18.86 0.25 0.14
N TYR A 275 -18.13 1.27 -0.28
CA TYR A 275 -18.41 1.96 -1.52
C TYR A 275 -17.60 1.32 -2.65
N ILE A 276 -18.29 0.97 -3.74
CA ILE A 276 -17.71 0.50 -4.99
C ILE A 276 -18.18 1.52 -6.03
N GLY A 277 -17.24 2.21 -6.67
CA GLY A 277 -17.50 3.35 -7.55
C GLY A 277 -18.17 3.02 -8.88
N THR A 278 -19.18 2.16 -8.89
CA THR A 278 -19.89 1.78 -10.10
C THR A 278 -21.41 1.63 -9.94
N GLU A 279 -22.08 2.26 -8.97
CA GLU A 279 -23.54 2.46 -9.07
C GLU A 279 -24.10 3.51 -8.08
N GLU A 280 -24.76 4.52 -8.66
CA GLU A 280 -25.67 5.55 -8.12
C GLU A 280 -25.73 5.83 -6.59
N ARG A 281 -25.45 7.11 -6.28
CA ARG A 281 -25.79 7.90 -5.07
C ARG A 281 -24.84 7.83 -3.88
N ALA A 282 -23.76 8.62 -3.95
CA ALA A 282 -23.04 9.11 -2.76
C ALA A 282 -23.96 9.85 -1.74
N ALA A 283 -25.08 10.41 -2.20
CA ALA A 283 -26.04 11.13 -1.34
C ALA A 283 -27.08 10.23 -0.63
N SER A 284 -27.07 8.90 -0.81
CA SER A 284 -28.04 8.01 -0.16
C SER A 284 -27.46 6.74 0.46
N ILE A 285 -26.19 6.76 0.87
CA ILE A 285 -25.59 5.65 1.62
C ILE A 285 -26.31 5.55 2.98
N PRO A 286 -27.00 4.43 3.30
CA PRO A 286 -27.66 4.26 4.59
C PRO A 286 -26.62 4.18 5.69
N VAL A 287 -26.70 5.13 6.61
CA VAL A 287 -25.81 5.37 7.74
C VAL A 287 -25.81 4.18 8.69
N ALA A 288 -24.67 3.53 8.88
CA ALA A 288 -24.40 2.89 10.16
C ALA A 288 -24.05 3.99 11.18
N GLU A 289 -24.87 4.20 12.21
CA GLU A 289 -24.50 4.96 13.40
C GLU A 289 -23.39 4.20 14.14
N GLY A 290 -22.16 4.32 13.63
CA GLY A 290 -20.96 3.96 14.38
C GLY A 290 -20.91 4.84 15.62
N ARG A 291 -20.96 4.20 16.80
CA ARG A 291 -20.92 4.90 18.10
C ARG A 291 -19.77 5.90 18.12
N ASN A 292 -20.11 7.18 18.32
CA ASN A 292 -19.23 8.33 18.55
C ASN A 292 -17.76 7.97 18.77
N LEU A 293 -16.96 8.09 17.71
CA LEU A 293 -15.48 8.02 17.74
C LEU A 293 -14.91 9.40 18.12
N GLY A 294 -15.26 9.85 19.34
CA GLY A 294 -14.70 11.05 19.98
C GLY A 294 -13.40 10.75 20.72
#